data_AF-A0A9W6IY96-F1
#
_entry.id   AF-A0A9W6IY96-F1
#
_cell.length_a   1.000
_cell.length_b   1.000
_cell.length_c   1.000
_cell.angle_alpha   90.00
_cell.angle_beta   90.00
_cell.angle_gamma   90.00
#
_symmetry.space_group_name_H-M   'P 1'
#
loop_
_entity.id
_entity.type
_entity.pdbx_description
1 polymer ?
#
loop_
_entity_poly.entity_id
_entity_poly.type
_entity_poly.pdbx_seq_one_letter_code
_entity_poly.pdbx_strand_id
1 'polypeptide(L)'
;MDHGLAALVAPPPFDPADAPEAVTVARGGLDLRLTFIDGAEATVAAETLRLNCRCAWCTRARIEDRFPARFEAVAATDVKLIGGYAAHLSFSDGHDRGIYPWTYIRQLAEGCAAAPAPARAA
;
A
#
# COMPACT_ATOMS: atom_id res chain seq x y z
N MET A 1 -27.00 20.92 -22.22
CA MET A 1 -25.58 21.02 -21.88
C MET A 1 -25.10 19.60 -21.70
N ASP A 2 -24.36 19.09 -22.68
CA ASP A 2 -23.71 17.78 -22.64
C ASP A 2 -22.54 17.88 -21.64
N HIS A 3 -22.67 17.20 -20.50
CA HIS A 3 -21.55 17.01 -19.57
C HIS A 3 -20.68 15.87 -20.12
N GLY A 4 -19.86 16.20 -21.13
CA GLY A 4 -19.01 15.27 -21.86
C GLY A 4 -18.06 14.49 -20.95
N LEU A 5 -18.54 13.37 -20.41
CA LEU A 5 -17.78 12.38 -19.62
C LEU A 5 -17.18 11.29 -20.52
N ALA A 6 -17.31 11.41 -21.84
CA ALA A 6 -17.08 10.33 -22.80
C ALA A 6 -15.60 9.91 -22.98
N ALA A 7 -14.63 10.56 -22.33
CA ALA A 7 -13.21 10.31 -22.57
C ALA A 7 -12.32 10.29 -21.31
N LEU A 8 -12.78 9.67 -20.22
CA LEU A 8 -11.92 9.34 -19.07
C LEU A 8 -11.37 7.91 -19.08
N VAL A 9 -11.60 7.15 -20.16
CA VAL A 9 -11.13 5.75 -20.28
C VAL A 9 -9.71 5.72 -20.83
N ALA A 10 -8.78 6.39 -20.15
CA ALA A 10 -7.43 5.85 -20.12
C ALA A 10 -7.52 4.62 -19.22
N PRO A 11 -7.04 3.43 -19.64
CA PRO A 11 -6.90 2.32 -18.72
C PRO A 11 -6.08 2.87 -17.54
N PRO A 12 -6.57 2.68 -16.32
CA PRO A 12 -5.89 3.22 -15.17
C PRO A 12 -4.45 2.68 -15.13
N PRO A 13 -3.47 3.47 -14.66
CA PRO A 13 -2.04 3.20 -14.82
C PRO A 13 -1.56 2.12 -13.83
N PHE A 14 -2.24 0.99 -13.79
CA PHE A 14 -1.83 -0.19 -13.06
C PHE A 14 -1.62 -1.32 -14.07
N ASP A 15 -0.40 -1.85 -14.08
CA ASP A 15 -0.06 -3.02 -14.86
C ASP A 15 -0.69 -4.26 -14.19
N PRO A 16 -1.56 -5.02 -14.87
CA PRO A 16 -2.08 -6.27 -14.34
C PRO A 16 -0.98 -7.27 -13.97
N ALA A 17 0.21 -7.19 -14.57
CA ALA A 17 1.34 -8.05 -14.24
C ALA A 17 1.89 -7.80 -12.83
N ASP A 18 1.64 -6.62 -12.26
CA ASP A 18 2.00 -6.33 -10.88
C ASP A 18 1.01 -6.93 -9.87
N ALA A 19 -0.14 -7.43 -10.31
CA ALA A 19 -1.05 -8.12 -9.40
C ALA A 19 -0.49 -9.50 -9.01
N PRO A 20 -0.42 -9.82 -7.72
CA PRO A 20 0.03 -11.13 -7.26
C PRO A 20 -1.03 -12.20 -7.54
N GLU A 21 -0.60 -13.41 -7.86
CA GLU A 21 -1.45 -14.60 -7.90
C GLU A 21 -1.84 -15.07 -6.49
N ALA A 22 -0.95 -14.85 -5.52
CA ALA A 22 -1.17 -15.22 -4.13
C ALA A 22 -0.67 -14.13 -3.17
N VAL A 23 -1.47 -13.87 -2.13
CA VAL A 23 -1.11 -12.99 -1.02
C VAL A 23 -1.32 -13.74 0.28
N THR A 24 -0.27 -13.87 1.08
CA THR A 24 -0.29 -14.58 2.36
C THR A 24 0.15 -13.66 3.48
N VAL A 25 -0.68 -13.58 4.52
CA VAL A 25 -0.28 -13.00 5.81
C VAL A 25 0.53 -14.05 6.58
N ALA A 26 1.81 -13.79 6.80
CA ALA A 26 2.75 -14.72 7.40
C ALA A 26 3.27 -14.24 8.76
N ARG A 27 3.89 -15.15 9.52
CA ARG A 27 4.46 -14.90 10.85
C ARG A 27 3.50 -14.16 11.80
N GLY A 28 2.25 -14.60 11.86
CA GLY A 28 1.24 -13.98 12.71
C GLY A 28 0.87 -12.53 12.33
N GLY A 29 1.09 -12.14 11.08
CA GLY A 29 0.78 -10.81 10.58
C GLY A 29 1.98 -9.88 10.43
N LEU A 30 3.17 -10.30 10.87
CA LEU A 30 4.37 -9.46 10.77
C LEU A 30 4.89 -9.30 9.33
N ASP A 31 4.55 -10.23 8.45
CA ASP A 31 4.99 -10.21 7.05
C ASP A 31 3.80 -10.38 6.10
N LEU A 32 3.82 -9.64 5.00
CA LEU A 32 2.99 -9.88 3.83
C LEU A 32 3.86 -10.51 2.74
N ARG A 33 3.52 -11.75 2.35
CA ARG A 33 4.19 -12.46 1.25
C ARG A 33 3.32 -12.41 0.00
N LEU A 34 3.94 -12.09 -1.12
CA LEU A 34 3.30 -11.99 -2.43
C LEU A 34 4.03 -12.90 -3.42
N THR A 35 3.27 -13.60 -4.24
CA THR A 35 3.78 -14.37 -5.39
C THR A 35 3.15 -13.80 -6.64
N PHE A 36 3.97 -13.38 -7.60
CA PHE A 36 3.53 -12.74 -8.85
C PHE A 36 3.45 -13.75 -10.00
N ILE A 37 2.76 -13.37 -11.07
CA ILE A 37 2.54 -14.21 -12.26
C ILE A 37 3.84 -14.58 -13.00
N ASP A 38 4.89 -13.76 -12.87
CA ASP A 38 6.23 -14.03 -13.40
C ASP A 38 7.04 -15.00 -12.51
N GLY A 39 6.44 -15.49 -11.42
CA GLY A 39 7.08 -16.34 -10.42
C GLY A 39 7.94 -15.58 -9.42
N ALA A 40 8.03 -14.25 -9.50
CA ALA A 40 8.73 -13.47 -8.50
C ALA A 40 8.01 -13.58 -7.14
N GLU A 41 8.80 -13.60 -6.08
CA GLU A 41 8.30 -13.54 -4.71
C GLU A 41 8.77 -12.26 -4.04
N ALA A 42 7.87 -11.64 -3.28
CA ALA A 42 8.17 -10.50 -2.45
C ALA A 42 7.71 -10.75 -1.01
N THR A 43 8.51 -10.31 -0.05
CA THR A 43 8.11 -10.25 1.36
C THR A 43 8.26 -8.83 1.85
N VAL A 44 7.20 -8.26 2.42
CA VAL A 44 7.20 -6.91 3.00
C VAL A 44 6.78 -6.99 4.45
N ALA A 45 7.58 -6.40 5.34
CA ALA A 45 7.21 -6.31 6.75
C ALA A 45 5.96 -5.43 6.93
N ALA A 46 5.08 -5.82 7.84
CA ALA A 46 3.89 -5.04 8.19
C ALA A 46 4.24 -3.64 8.70
N GLU A 47 5.34 -3.50 9.44
CA GLU A 47 5.86 -2.19 9.85
C GLU A 47 6.27 -1.33 8.64
N THR A 48 6.95 -1.91 7.65
CA THR A 48 7.30 -1.21 6.40
C THR A 48 6.04 -0.72 5.68
N LEU A 49 5.02 -1.56 5.55
CA LEU A 49 3.74 -1.17 4.95
C LEU A 49 3.10 -0.03 5.76
N ARG A 50 3.02 -0.17 7.09
CA ARG A 50 2.39 0.81 7.97
C ARG A 50 3.09 2.17 7.99
N LEU A 51 4.43 2.17 8.02
CA LEU A 51 5.28 3.36 7.91
C LEU A 51 5.14 4.04 6.56
N ASN A 52 4.73 3.32 5.53
CA ASN A 52 4.57 3.82 4.16
C ASN A 52 3.10 3.97 3.74
N CYS A 53 2.16 3.90 4.69
CA CYS A 53 0.74 4.13 4.43
C CYS A 53 0.51 5.56 3.90
N ARG A 54 -0.15 5.67 2.74
CA ARG A 54 -0.46 6.93 2.04
C ARG A 54 -1.93 7.36 2.14
N CYS A 55 -2.69 6.78 3.08
CA CYS A 55 -4.06 7.23 3.30
C CYS A 55 -4.09 8.68 3.81
N ALA A 56 -5.21 9.37 3.61
CA ALA A 56 -5.34 10.80 3.93
C ALA A 56 -4.96 11.14 5.38
N TRP A 57 -5.25 10.26 6.33
CA TRP A 57 -4.93 10.46 7.74
C TRP A 57 -3.44 10.37 8.01
N CYS A 58 -2.76 9.37 7.45
CA CYS A 58 -1.31 9.21 7.58
C CYS A 58 -0.57 10.33 6.85
N THR A 59 -1.07 10.77 5.69
CA THR A 59 -0.51 11.91 4.96
C THR A 59 -0.63 13.18 5.78
N ARG A 60 -1.82 13.47 6.32
CA ARG A 60 -2.04 14.62 7.21
C ARG A 60 -1.12 14.59 8.44
N ALA A 61 -1.01 13.44 9.11
CA ALA A 61 -0.14 13.30 10.26
C ALA A 61 1.34 13.58 9.92
N ARG A 62 1.81 13.24 8.72
CA ARG A 62 3.17 13.62 8.27
C ARG A 62 3.32 15.10 8.01
N ILE A 63 2.30 15.74 7.41
CA ILE A 63 2.28 17.19 7.17
C ILE A 63 2.35 17.96 8.50
N GLU A 64 1.68 17.44 9.53
CA GLU A 64 1.64 18.06 10.86
C GLU A 64 2.81 17.62 11.77
N ASP A 65 3.76 16.82 11.26
CA ASP A 65 4.87 16.25 12.03
C ASP A 65 4.42 15.43 13.27
N ARG A 66 3.28 14.75 13.15
CA ARG A 66 2.67 13.88 14.17
C ARG A 66 2.72 12.40 13.80
N PHE A 67 3.35 12.04 12.69
CA PHE A 67 3.42 10.66 12.25
C PHE A 67 4.52 9.90 13.01
N PRO A 68 4.21 8.74 13.64
CA PRO A 68 5.21 7.97 14.37
C PRO A 68 6.40 7.55 13.50
N ALA A 69 7.60 7.60 14.08
CA ALA A 69 8.83 7.13 13.43
C ALA A 69 8.92 5.60 13.33
N ARG A 70 8.17 4.87 14.17
CA ARG A 70 8.12 3.40 14.20
C ARG A 70 6.75 2.89 14.60
N PHE A 71 6.43 1.66 14.22
CA PHE A 71 5.22 0.92 14.59
C PHE A 71 5.62 -0.47 15.09
N GLU A 72 6.19 -0.49 16.28
CA GLU A 72 6.80 -1.68 16.87
C GLU A 72 5.79 -2.82 17.00
N ALA A 73 6.15 -3.99 16.47
CA ALA A 73 5.31 -5.19 16.44
C ALA A 73 3.91 -5.01 15.80
N VAL A 74 3.73 -3.99 14.94
CA VAL A 74 2.48 -3.89 14.17
C VAL A 74 2.35 -5.08 13.23
N ALA A 75 1.16 -5.66 13.20
CA ALA A 75 0.84 -6.81 12.39
C ALA A 75 -0.28 -6.44 11.42
N ALA A 76 -0.21 -6.93 10.18
CA ALA A 76 -1.35 -6.95 9.29
C ALA A 76 -2.40 -7.92 9.84
N THR A 77 -3.62 -7.44 10.06
CA THR A 77 -4.72 -8.22 10.63
C THR A 77 -5.74 -8.65 9.58
N ASP A 78 -5.79 -7.95 8.45
CA ASP A 78 -6.70 -8.24 7.35
C ASP A 78 -6.14 -7.73 6.03
N VAL A 79 -6.44 -8.46 4.96
CA VAL A 79 -6.04 -8.14 3.58
C VAL A 79 -7.23 -8.38 2.67
N LYS A 80 -7.73 -7.32 2.04
CA LYS A 80 -8.85 -7.40 1.10
C LYS A 80 -8.43 -6.89 -0.27
N LEU A 81 -8.80 -7.62 -1.31
CA LEU A 81 -8.58 -7.18 -2.69
C LEU A 81 -9.50 -5.99 -3.01
N ILE A 82 -8.93 -4.93 -3.57
CA ILE A 82 -9.69 -3.83 -4.17
C ILE A 82 -9.61 -4.01 -5.68
N GLY A 83 -10.66 -4.61 -6.25
CA GLY A 83 -10.67 -5.01 -7.65
C GLY A 83 -9.47 -5.92 -7.95
N GLY A 84 -8.75 -5.62 -9.03
CA GLY A 84 -7.53 -6.34 -9.42
C GLY A 84 -6.22 -5.58 -9.20
N TYR A 85 -6.23 -4.39 -8.58
CA TYR A 85 -5.07 -3.47 -8.67
C TYR A 85 -4.45 -3.07 -7.32
N ALA A 86 -5.11 -3.36 -6.20
CA ALA A 86 -4.63 -2.97 -4.88
C ALA A 86 -5.10 -3.91 -3.76
N ALA A 87 -4.39 -3.86 -2.63
CA ALA A 87 -4.84 -4.37 -1.34
C ALA A 87 -5.36 -3.24 -0.45
N HIS A 88 -6.47 -3.50 0.25
CA HIS A 88 -6.80 -2.86 1.50
C HIS A 88 -6.16 -3.66 2.64
N LEU A 89 -5.32 -3.00 3.45
CA LEU A 89 -4.72 -3.56 4.65
C LEU A 89 -5.29 -2.94 5.92
N SER A 90 -5.58 -3.81 6.89
CA SER A 90 -5.83 -3.42 8.28
C SER A 90 -4.67 -3.86 9.18
N PHE A 91 -4.44 -3.14 10.26
CA PHE A 91 -3.30 -3.32 11.15
C PHE A 91 -3.73 -3.45 12.61
N SER A 92 -2.91 -4.11 13.42
CA SER A 92 -3.16 -4.36 14.84
C SER A 92 -3.17 -3.10 15.72
N ASP A 93 -2.64 -1.97 15.24
CA ASP A 93 -2.71 -0.66 15.91
C ASP A 93 -4.09 0.03 15.73
N GLY A 94 -5.06 -0.67 15.12
CA GLY A 94 -6.39 -0.15 14.83
C GLY A 94 -6.47 0.63 13.52
N HIS A 95 -5.38 0.70 12.73
CA HIS A 95 -5.42 1.36 11.43
C HIS A 95 -6.10 0.49 10.36
N ASP A 96 -7.12 1.01 9.69
CA ASP A 96 -8.01 0.25 8.80
C ASP A 96 -8.29 0.96 7.46
N ARG A 97 -7.40 1.85 7.01
CA ARG A 97 -7.63 2.70 5.81
C ARG A 97 -6.54 2.60 4.75
N GLY A 98 -5.62 1.64 4.89
CA GLY A 98 -4.47 1.54 4.03
C GLY A 98 -4.82 0.90 2.69
N ILE A 99 -4.81 1.68 1.61
CA ILE A 99 -4.93 1.19 0.23
C ILE A 99 -3.54 1.18 -0.39
N TYR A 100 -3.13 0.02 -0.88
CA TYR A 100 -1.80 -0.23 -1.43
C TYR A 100 -1.93 -0.83 -2.83
N PRO A 101 -1.70 -0.04 -3.90
CA PRO A 101 -1.53 -0.58 -5.23
C PRO A 101 -0.44 -1.66 -5.26
N TRP A 102 -0.61 -2.72 -6.05
CA TRP A 102 0.35 -3.82 -6.06
C TRP A 102 1.76 -3.39 -6.50
N THR A 103 1.82 -2.53 -7.53
CA THR A 103 3.04 -1.81 -7.95
C THR A 103 3.79 -1.19 -6.77
N TYR A 104 3.05 -0.56 -5.85
CA TYR A 104 3.62 0.12 -4.70
C TYR A 104 4.11 -0.87 -3.63
N ILE A 105 3.39 -1.95 -3.38
CA ILE A 105 3.86 -3.02 -2.47
C ILE A 105 5.16 -3.63 -3.02
N ARG A 106 5.22 -3.88 -4.32
CA ARG A 106 6.43 -4.39 -4.99
C ARG A 106 7.61 -3.43 -4.85
N GLN A 107 7.40 -2.14 -5.10
CA GLN A 107 8.43 -1.10 -4.89
C GLN A 107 8.91 -1.03 -3.42
N LEU A 108 8.02 -1.24 -2.45
CA LEU A 108 8.38 -1.31 -1.03
C LEU A 108 9.19 -2.55 -0.73
N ALA A 109 8.88 -3.69 -1.34
CA ALA A 109 9.65 -4.94 -1.20
C ALA A 109 11.08 -4.80 -1.75
N GLU A 110 11.22 -4.11 -2.89
CA GLU A 110 12.50 -3.84 -3.54
C GLU A 110 13.31 -2.73 -2.84
N GLY A 111 12.74 -2.06 -1.83
CA GLY A 111 13.34 -0.91 -1.15
C GLY A 111 13.46 0.34 -2.02
N CYS A 112 12.83 0.35 -3.19
CA CYS A 112 12.93 1.41 -4.20
C CYS A 112 11.82 2.46 -4.06
N ALA A 113 10.80 2.20 -3.24
CA ALA A 113 9.75 3.16 -2.94
C ALA A 113 10.33 4.37 -2.19
N ALA A 114 10.32 5.54 -2.82
CA ALA A 114 10.63 6.79 -2.14
C ALA A 114 9.66 7.00 -0.96
N ALA A 115 10.22 7.26 0.22
CA ALA A 115 9.44 7.73 1.36
C ALA A 115 8.62 8.96 0.93
N PRO A 116 7.37 9.12 1.40
CA PRO A 116 6.57 10.28 1.05
C PRO A 116 7.35 11.56 1.43
N ALA A 117 7.58 12.43 0.45
CA ALA A 117 8.30 13.67 0.66
C ALA A 117 7.61 14.50 1.75
N PRO A 118 8.36 15.15 2.67
CA PRO A 118 7.76 16.09 3.60
C PRO A 118 7.06 17.19 2.79
N ALA A 119 5.84 17.56 3.18
CA ALA A 119 5.18 18.70 2.56
C ALA A 119 6.07 19.92 2.78
N ARG A 120 6.47 20.58 1.68
CA ARG A 120 7.24 21.81 1.74
C ARG A 120 6.43 22.82 2.56
N ALA A 121 7.01 23.30 3.65
CA ALA A 121 6.44 24.42 4.41
C ALA A 121 6.34 25.63 3.46
N ALA A 122 5.16 26.26 3.45
CA ALA A 122 4.90 27.51 2.74
C ALA A 122 5.51 28.70 3.47
#